data_AF-A0A7V3ITZ2-F1
#
_entry.id   AF-A0A7V3ITZ2-F1
#
_cell.length_a   1.000
_cell.length_b   1.000
_cell.length_c   1.000
_cell.angle_alpha   90.00
_cell.angle_beta   90.00
_cell.angle_gamma   90.00
#
_symmetry.space_group_name_H-M   'P 1'
#
loop_
_entity.id
_entity.type
_entity.pdbx_description
1 polymer ?
#
loop_
_entity_poly.entity_id
_entity_poly.type
_entity_poly.pdbx_seq_one_letter_code
_entity_poly.pdbx_strand_id
1 'polypeptide(L)' 'HRLVSIHCFPNGNGRHSRMMADVIMTIIFGQEFFSWHQSNMVAPDEVRQAYIKALKQADKGHIKPLLDFAKT' A
#
# COMPACT_ATOMS: atom_id res chain seq x y z
N HIS A 1 -0.74 -5.13 -3.97
CA HIS A 1 -0.48 -6.44 -3.32
C HIS A 1 0.23 -7.40 -4.28
N ARG A 2 -0.38 -7.83 -5.39
CA ARG A 2 0.25 -8.78 -6.34
C ARG A 2 1.67 -8.40 -6.80
N LEU A 3 1.92 -7.12 -7.11
CA LEU A 3 3.26 -6.66 -7.53
C LEU A 3 4.34 -6.87 -6.46
N VAL A 4 4.03 -6.62 -5.18
CA VAL A 4 5.01 -6.80 -4.10
C VAL A 4 5.29 -8.28 -3.84
N SER A 5 4.33 -9.15 -4.13
CA SER A 5 4.47 -10.61 -4.00
C SER A 5 5.43 -11.22 -5.04
N ILE A 6 5.58 -10.61 -6.21
CA ILE A 6 6.52 -11.09 -7.25
C ILE A 6 7.98 -10.81 -6.84
N HIS A 7 8.21 -9.74 -6.08
CA HIS A 7 9.52 -9.39 -5.51
C HIS A 7 10.65 -9.19 -6.54
N CYS A 8 10.41 -8.38 -7.58
CA CYS A 8 11.33 -8.20 -8.72
C CYS A 8 12.71 -7.60 -8.39
N PHE A 9 12.86 -6.95 -7.23
CA PHE A 9 14.11 -6.27 -6.84
C PHE A 9 14.66 -6.83 -5.52
N PRO A 10 15.97 -6.73 -5.25
CA PRO A 10 16.53 -7.12 -3.95
C PRO A 10 15.98 -6.28 -2.78
N ASN A 11 15.60 -5.03 -3.03
CA ASN A 11 15.04 -4.11 -2.05
C ASN A 11 14.02 -3.17 -2.70
N GLY A 12 13.08 -2.64 -1.91
CA GLY A 12 12.20 -1.57 -2.35
C GLY A 12 10.88 -1.99 -3.02
N ASN A 13 10.58 -3.30 -3.11
CA ASN A 13 9.36 -3.81 -3.74
C ASN A 13 8.06 -3.21 -3.18
N GLY A 14 8.02 -2.92 -1.88
CA GLY A 14 6.87 -2.25 -1.25
C GLY A 14 6.67 -0.82 -1.75
N ARG A 15 7.75 -0.03 -1.88
CA ARG A 15 7.69 1.34 -2.40
C ARG A 15 7.30 1.35 -3.88
N HIS A 16 7.96 0.50 -4.67
CA HIS A 16 7.66 0.31 -6.09
C HIS A 16 6.18 -0.04 -6.32
N SER A 17 5.65 -0.98 -5.54
CA SER A 17 4.25 -1.42 -5.69
C SER A 17 3.23 -0.35 -5.31
N ARG A 18 3.52 0.50 -4.31
CA ARG A 18 2.65 1.62 -3.94
C ARG A 18 2.66 2.71 -5.01
N MET A 19 3.85 3.09 -5.48
CA MET A 19 3.99 4.03 -6.59
C MET A 19 3.23 3.56 -7.83
N MET A 20 3.34 2.28 -8.19
CA MET A 20 2.61 1.74 -9.33
C MET A 20 1.08 1.80 -9.12
N ALA A 21 0.60 1.54 -7.89
CA ALA A 21 -0.81 1.71 -7.57
C ALA A 21 -1.27 3.16 -7.76
N ASP A 22 -0.48 4.15 -7.34
CA ASP A 22 -0.80 5.57 -7.53
C ASP A 22 -0.80 5.97 -9.01
N VAL A 23 0.16 5.49 -9.79
CA VAL A 23 0.22 5.71 -11.25
C VAL A 23 -1.00 5.12 -11.94
N ILE A 24 -1.42 3.91 -11.58
CA ILE A 24 -2.62 3.28 -12.14
C ILE A 24 -3.87 4.10 -11.79
N MET A 25 -4.03 4.52 -10.53
CA MET A 25 -5.18 5.32 -10.11
C MET A 25 -5.27 6.66 -10.86
N THR A 26 -4.14 7.35 -10.98
CA THR A 26 -4.09 8.68 -11.59
C THR A 26 -4.16 8.64 -13.11
N ILE A 27 -3.33 7.82 -13.77
CA ILE A 27 -3.18 7.84 -15.23
C ILE A 27 -4.26 7.00 -15.93
N ILE A 28 -4.60 5.82 -15.39
CA ILE A 28 -5.54 4.91 -16.04
C ILE A 28 -6.97 5.24 -15.63
N PHE A 29 -7.21 5.51 -14.35
CA PHE A 29 -8.56 5.73 -13.83
C PHE A 29 -8.94 7.22 -13.67
N GLY A 30 -7.99 8.15 -13.79
CA GLY A 30 -8.26 9.58 -13.60
C GLY A 30 -8.74 9.93 -12.19
N GLN A 31 -8.37 9.13 -11.19
CA GLN A 31 -8.75 9.29 -9.79
C GLN A 31 -7.57 9.83 -8.97
N GLU A 32 -7.86 10.27 -7.75
CA GLU A 32 -6.80 10.68 -6.81
C GLU A 32 -5.89 9.51 -6.41
N PHE A 33 -4.63 9.82 -6.10
CA PHE A 33 -3.67 8.86 -5.59
C PHE A 33 -4.01 8.44 -4.16
N PHE A 34 -3.43 7.33 -3.69
CA PHE A 34 -3.64 6.87 -2.34
C PHE A 34 -2.84 7.72 -1.33
N SER A 35 -3.45 8.07 -0.21
CA SER A 35 -2.81 8.81 0.87
C SER A 35 -1.81 7.97 1.67
N TRP A 36 -1.96 6.64 1.69
CA TRP A 36 -1.06 5.70 2.36
C TRP A 36 -0.76 6.02 3.84
N HIS A 37 -1.73 6.58 4.57
CA HIS A 37 -1.58 7.06 5.96
C HIS A 37 -0.52 8.18 6.14
N GLN A 38 -0.13 8.91 5.09
CA GLN A 38 0.94 9.92 5.18
C GLN A 38 0.59 11.17 6.00
N SER A 39 -0.69 11.49 6.17
CA SER A 39 -1.16 12.74 6.80
C SER A 39 -1.40 12.66 8.31
N ASN A 40 -1.21 11.50 8.93
CA ASN A 40 -1.55 11.30 10.34
C ASN A 40 -0.39 11.71 11.28
N MET A 41 -0.70 12.48 12.33
CA MET A 41 0.19 12.81 13.47
C MET A 41 0.47 11.60 14.38
N VAL A 42 0.55 10.41 13.81
CA VAL A 42 0.76 9.14 14.51
C VAL A 42 2.23 8.76 14.41
N ALA A 43 2.75 8.06 15.42
CA ALA A 43 4.13 7.59 15.44
C ALA A 43 4.44 6.75 14.18
N PRO A 44 5.56 7.01 13.47
CA PRO A 44 5.92 6.28 12.24
C PRO A 44 5.93 4.75 12.39
N ASP A 45 6.27 4.25 13.58
CA ASP A 45 6.30 2.82 13.87
C ASP A 45 4.89 2.20 13.89
N GLU A 46 3.90 2.90 14.42
CA GLU A 46 2.52 2.42 14.47
C GLU A 46 1.91 2.33 13.07
N VAL A 47 2.15 3.36 12.23
CA VAL A 47 1.72 3.37 10.83
C VAL A 47 2.34 2.19 10.07
N ARG A 48 3.64 1.94 10.30
CA ARG A 48 4.34 0.80 9.70
C ARG A 48 3.75 -0.53 10.17
N GLN A 49 3.45 -0.68 11.46
CA GLN A 49 2.84 -1.90 11.98
C GLN A 49 1.45 -2.14 11.40
N ALA A 50 0.63 -1.09 11.29
CA ALA A 50 -0.70 -1.15 10.67
C ALA A 50 -0.60 -1.58 9.20
N TYR A 51 0.33 -0.99 8.44
CA TYR A 51 0.58 -1.38 7.05
C TYR A 51 0.98 -2.86 6.92
N ILE A 52 1.92 -3.33 7.73
CA ILE A 52 2.37 -4.73 7.71
C ILE A 52 1.23 -5.67 8.10
N LYS A 53 0.41 -5.30 9.09
CA LYS A 53 -0.77 -6.08 9.49
C LYS A 53 -1.78 -6.19 8.34
N ALA A 54 -2.04 -5.09 7.62
CA ALA A 54 -2.92 -5.08 6.47
C ALA A 54 -2.39 -5.94 5.31
N LEU A 55 -1.09 -5.88 5.03
CA LEU A 55 -0.44 -6.76 4.03
C LEU A 55 -0.59 -8.25 4.38
N LYS A 56 -0.35 -8.62 5.65
CA LYS A 56 -0.51 -10.02 6.11
C LYS A 56 -1.95 -10.52 5.98
N GLN A 57 -2.95 -9.65 6.10
CA GLN A 57 -4.35 -10.01 5.83
C GLN A 57 -4.60 -10.19 4.33
N ALA A 58 -4.03 -9.31 3.50
CA ALA A 58 -4.10 -9.44 2.05
C ALA A 58 -3.42 -10.73 1.54
N ASP A 59 -2.33 -11.17 2.17
CA ASP A 59 -1.69 -12.46 1.87
C ASP A 59 -2.63 -13.67 2.09
N LYS A 60 -3.62 -13.53 2.98
CA LYS A 60 -4.67 -14.52 3.25
C LYS A 60 -5.91 -14.34 2.35
N GLY A 61 -5.86 -13.45 1.37
CA GLY A 61 -6.99 -13.11 0.50
C GLY A 61 -7.93 -12.03 1.07
N HIS A 62 -7.73 -11.58 2.30
CA HIS A 62 -8.52 -10.51 2.91
C HIS A 62 -7.95 -9.13 2.51
N ILE A 63 -8.30 -8.66 1.32
CA ILE A 63 -7.70 -7.44 0.74
C ILE A 63 -8.21 -6.13 1.35
N LYS A 64 -9.41 -6.13 1.92
CA LYS A 64 -10.09 -4.92 2.38
C LYS A 64 -9.28 -4.07 3.38
N PRO A 65 -8.64 -4.64 4.41
CA PRO A 65 -7.78 -3.86 5.32
C PRO A 65 -6.65 -3.10 4.62
N LEU A 66 -6.09 -3.64 3.54
CA LEU A 66 -5.03 -2.96 2.78
C LEU A 66 -5.58 -1.80 1.95
N LEU A 67 -6.79 -1.94 1.40
CA LEU A 67 -7.46 -0.87 0.68
C LEU A 67 -7.84 0.28 1.62
N ASP A 68 -8.39 -0.05 2.79
CA ASP A 68 -8.76 0.94 3.80
C ASP A 68 -7.51 1.69 4.30
N PHE A 69 -6.41 0.96 4.56
CA PHE A 69 -5.13 1.56 4.90
C PHE A 69 -4.63 2.52 3.81
N ALA A 70 -4.74 2.15 2.53
CA ALA A 70 -4.23 2.95 1.43
C ALA A 70 -4.99 4.28 1.26
N LYS A 71 -6.27 4.34 1.63
CA LYS A 71 -7.15 5.51 1.45
C LYS A 71 -7.20 6.47 2.64
N THR A 72 -6.62 6.09 3.76
CA THR A 72 -6.58 6.93 4.98
C THR A 72 -5.39 7.88 4.90
#